data_AF-A0A0Q4BLV9-F1
#
_entry.id   AF-A0A0Q4BLV9-F1
#
_cell.length_a   1.000
_cell.length_b   1.000
_cell.length_c   1.000
_cell.angle_alpha   90.00
_cell.angle_beta   90.00
_cell.angle_gamma   90.00
#
_symmetry.space_group_name_H-M   'P 1'
#
loop_
_entity.id
_entity.type
_entity.pdbx_description
1 polymer ?
#
loop_
_entity_poly.entity_id
_entity_poly.type
_entity_poly.pdbx_seq_one_letter_code
_entity_poly.pdbx_strand_id
1 'polypeptide(L)'
;MFRETLPQGPTPAVPLKSSPDRTRILDEKRYWPDERACPNWPHLPGNMRYDGMTGKAGAEQRLSVIGQILNQAATSLHIPSSDEVIAEFSRVFRRSGTFYNWPAIGILDLSPLGMMAEKDAMLMVEACHIRGYLRKLEAAAKRDEESAKERKQSEARRALEEYRSTVPSYVEELSGLADAVARHQQRLDDEKAVQRTQMLRQHAETLHSSAVQAAHTLGLSVPEAPEF
;
A
#
# COMPACT_ATOMS: atom_id res chain seq x y z
N MET A 1 2.28 -86.20 2.95
CA MET A 1 2.60 -85.22 1.89
C MET A 1 1.88 -83.91 2.24
N PHE A 2 2.59 -82.94 2.80
CA PHE A 2 2.06 -81.60 3.05
C PHE A 2 2.61 -80.66 1.97
N ARG A 3 1.72 -80.03 1.19
CA ARG A 3 2.09 -78.95 0.27
C ARG A 3 2.06 -77.64 1.06
N GLU A 4 3.23 -77.05 1.24
CA GLU A 4 3.36 -75.67 1.73
C GLU A 4 2.75 -74.70 0.71
N THR A 5 1.76 -73.94 1.15
CA THR A 5 1.27 -72.74 0.47
C THR A 5 2.13 -71.56 0.90
N LEU A 6 2.92 -71.03 -0.04
CA LEU A 6 3.65 -69.77 0.17
C LEU A 6 2.67 -68.59 0.25
N PRO A 7 2.83 -67.66 1.20
CA PRO A 7 2.03 -66.45 1.26
C PRO A 7 2.41 -65.50 0.11
N GLN A 8 1.42 -65.07 -0.66
CA GLN A 8 1.59 -64.00 -1.65
C GLN A 8 1.94 -62.71 -0.90
N GLY A 9 3.12 -62.15 -1.19
CA GLY A 9 3.50 -60.82 -0.73
C GLY A 9 2.57 -59.73 -1.32
N PRO A 10 2.55 -58.52 -0.73
CA PRO A 10 1.69 -57.45 -1.19
C PRO A 10 2.06 -57.05 -2.63
N THR A 11 1.05 -57.05 -3.49
CA THR A 11 1.16 -56.58 -4.88
C THR A 11 1.67 -55.13 -4.88
N PRO A 12 2.73 -54.77 -5.63
CA PRO A 12 3.15 -53.39 -5.74
C PRO A 12 2.01 -52.55 -6.32
N ALA A 13 1.60 -51.49 -5.62
CA ALA A 13 0.61 -50.56 -6.09
C ALA A 13 1.10 -49.94 -7.41
N VAL A 14 0.37 -50.18 -8.51
CA VAL A 14 0.61 -49.49 -9.78
C VAL A 14 0.46 -47.99 -9.48
N PRO A 15 1.49 -47.15 -9.73
CA PRO A 15 1.36 -45.72 -9.49
C PRO A 15 0.22 -45.20 -10.36
N LEU A 16 -0.76 -44.55 -9.72
CA LEU A 16 -1.82 -43.82 -10.42
C LEU A 16 -1.13 -42.86 -11.40
N LYS A 17 -1.29 -43.12 -12.70
CA LYS A 17 -0.68 -42.31 -13.76
C LYS A 17 -1.27 -40.90 -13.65
N SER A 18 -0.47 -39.94 -13.23
CA SER A 18 -0.88 -38.53 -13.20
C SER A 18 -1.17 -38.05 -14.61
N SER A 19 -2.24 -37.27 -14.77
CA SER A 19 -2.62 -36.72 -16.08
C SER A 19 -2.06 -35.30 -16.23
N PRO A 20 -1.62 -34.89 -17.43
CA PRO A 20 -1.15 -33.52 -17.64
C PRO A 20 -2.31 -32.56 -17.44
N ASP A 21 -2.08 -31.47 -16.72
CA ASP A 21 -3.06 -30.39 -16.57
C ASP A 21 -3.29 -29.70 -17.91
N ARG A 22 -4.41 -30.03 -18.57
CA ARG A 22 -4.77 -29.52 -19.88
C ARG A 22 -5.02 -28.01 -19.90
N THR A 23 -5.24 -27.39 -18.74
CA THR A 23 -5.33 -25.93 -18.68
C THR A 23 -4.00 -25.28 -19.08
N ARG A 24 -2.85 -25.93 -18.81
CA ARG A 24 -1.49 -25.39 -18.97
C ARG A 24 -0.83 -25.65 -20.33
N ILE A 25 -1.54 -26.25 -21.29
CA ILE A 25 -0.97 -26.57 -22.62
C ILE A 25 -0.63 -25.32 -23.42
N LEU A 26 -1.43 -24.26 -23.28
CA LEU A 26 -1.14 -22.95 -23.87
C LEU A 26 -0.39 -22.10 -22.84
N ASP A 27 0.80 -21.63 -23.16
CA ASP A 27 1.56 -20.74 -22.30
C ASP A 27 1.12 -19.29 -22.50
N GLU A 28 0.58 -18.66 -21.45
CA GLU A 28 0.18 -17.27 -21.48
C GLU A 28 1.33 -16.30 -21.76
N LYS A 29 2.59 -16.63 -21.41
CA LYS A 29 3.77 -15.79 -21.69
C LYS A 29 4.09 -15.73 -23.16
N ARG A 30 3.70 -16.75 -23.93
CA ARG A 30 3.86 -16.76 -25.39
C ARG A 30 2.97 -15.74 -26.07
N TYR A 31 1.73 -15.58 -25.60
CA TYR A 31 0.73 -14.70 -26.21
C TYR A 31 0.80 -13.28 -25.68
N TRP A 32 1.07 -13.14 -24.39
CA TRP A 32 1.29 -11.85 -23.75
C TRP A 32 2.63 -11.93 -23.02
N PRO A 33 3.76 -11.56 -23.64
CA PRO A 33 5.04 -11.51 -22.94
C PRO A 33 5.03 -10.45 -21.83
N ASP A 34 4.45 -9.28 -22.12
CA ASP A 34 4.15 -8.25 -21.12
C ASP A 34 2.89 -8.65 -20.33
N GLU A 35 3.02 -8.67 -19.00
CA GLU A 35 1.94 -8.93 -18.05
C GLU A 35 0.76 -7.95 -18.20
N ARG A 36 1.00 -6.73 -18.70
CA ARG A 36 -0.05 -5.73 -18.92
C ARG A 36 -0.80 -5.88 -20.23
N ALA A 37 -0.20 -6.56 -21.21
CA ALA A 37 -0.74 -6.67 -22.56
C ALA A 37 -1.97 -7.60 -22.63
N CYS A 38 -2.13 -8.51 -21.65
CA CYS A 38 -3.31 -9.35 -21.57
C CYS A 38 -4.59 -8.51 -21.42
N PRO A 39 -5.58 -8.65 -22.30
CA PRO A 39 -6.88 -8.01 -22.15
C PRO A 39 -7.59 -8.46 -20.87
N ASN A 40 -8.52 -7.63 -20.39
CA ASN A 40 -9.27 -7.97 -19.17
C ASN A 40 -10.17 -9.19 -19.40
N TRP A 41 -10.26 -10.05 -18.40
CA TRP A 41 -11.24 -11.12 -18.35
C TRP A 41 -12.44 -10.70 -17.48
N PRO A 42 -13.69 -11.05 -17.86
CA PRO A 42 -14.09 -11.75 -19.08
C PRO A 42 -14.00 -10.84 -20.32
N HIS A 43 -13.54 -11.40 -21.44
CA HIS A 43 -13.60 -10.70 -22.73
C HIS A 43 -14.88 -11.11 -23.47
N LEU A 44 -15.83 -10.17 -23.55
CA LEU A 44 -17.15 -10.41 -24.13
C LEU A 44 -17.28 -9.68 -25.48
N PRO A 45 -17.67 -10.38 -26.56
CA PRO A 45 -17.94 -9.74 -27.84
C PRO A 45 -19.35 -9.10 -27.86
N GLY A 46 -19.44 -7.88 -28.39
CA GLY A 46 -20.73 -7.21 -28.67
C GLY A 46 -21.58 -6.94 -27.43
N ASN A 47 -22.88 -7.27 -27.49
CA ASN A 47 -23.87 -7.03 -26.44
C ASN A 47 -23.96 -8.16 -25.39
N MET A 48 -22.97 -9.07 -25.36
CA MET A 48 -22.96 -10.16 -24.38
C MET A 48 -22.72 -9.62 -22.97
N ARG A 49 -23.47 -10.15 -22.01
CA ARG A 49 -23.28 -9.90 -20.58
C ARG A 49 -22.67 -11.15 -19.93
N TYR A 50 -21.79 -10.90 -18.96
CA TYR A 50 -21.27 -11.94 -18.09
C TYR A 50 -21.90 -11.79 -16.73
N ASP A 51 -22.73 -12.77 -16.36
CA ASP A 51 -23.47 -12.75 -15.10
C ASP A 51 -22.71 -13.41 -13.94
N GLY A 52 -21.47 -13.85 -14.17
CA GLY A 52 -20.62 -14.48 -13.17
C GLY A 52 -19.80 -13.50 -12.33
N MET A 53 -19.12 -14.02 -11.30
CA MET A 53 -18.15 -13.26 -10.51
C MET A 53 -16.98 -12.80 -11.38
N THR A 54 -16.60 -11.52 -11.28
CA THR A 54 -15.47 -10.92 -12.02
C THR A 54 -14.28 -10.66 -11.09
N GLY A 55 -13.15 -10.19 -11.65
CA GLY A 55 -11.93 -9.94 -10.90
C GLY A 55 -11.19 -11.23 -10.52
N LYS A 56 -10.24 -11.12 -9.58
CA LYS A 56 -9.33 -12.22 -9.20
C LYS A 56 -10.08 -13.49 -8.78
N ALA A 57 -10.99 -13.37 -7.81
CA ALA A 57 -11.72 -14.51 -7.27
C ALA A 57 -12.60 -15.20 -8.33
N GLY A 58 -13.28 -14.41 -9.19
CA GLY A 58 -14.08 -14.93 -10.28
C GLY A 58 -13.24 -15.65 -11.34
N ALA A 59 -12.08 -15.08 -11.69
CA ALA A 59 -11.12 -15.68 -12.62
C ALA A 59 -10.55 -17.00 -12.08
N GLU A 60 -10.13 -17.05 -10.81
CA GLU A 60 -9.65 -18.28 -10.15
C GLU A 60 -10.74 -19.37 -10.10
N GLN A 61 -11.97 -18.98 -9.73
CA GLN A 61 -13.11 -19.91 -9.73
C GLN A 61 -13.39 -20.46 -11.13
N ARG A 62 -13.41 -19.59 -12.15
CA ARG A 62 -13.61 -20.02 -13.53
C ARG A 62 -12.50 -20.95 -14.00
N LEU A 63 -11.23 -20.64 -13.70
CA LEU A 63 -10.10 -21.50 -14.04
C LEU A 63 -10.23 -22.88 -13.39
N SER A 64 -10.65 -22.94 -12.13
CA SER A 64 -10.93 -24.20 -11.43
C SER A 64 -12.03 -25.01 -12.13
N VAL A 65 -13.14 -24.37 -12.52
CA VAL A 65 -14.23 -25.03 -13.27
C VAL A 65 -13.75 -25.56 -14.61
N ILE A 66 -12.97 -24.76 -15.36
CA ILE A 66 -12.38 -25.19 -16.63
C ILE A 66 -11.47 -26.40 -16.42
N GLY A 67 -10.65 -26.38 -15.36
CA GLY A 67 -9.78 -27.50 -14.99
C GLY A 67 -10.56 -28.78 -14.72
N GLN A 68 -11.70 -28.70 -14.01
CA GLN A 68 -12.57 -29.86 -13.78
C GLN A 68 -13.16 -30.43 -15.08
N ILE A 69 -13.58 -29.56 -16.00
CA ILE A 69 -14.17 -29.97 -17.29
C ILE A 69 -13.11 -30.59 -18.20
N LEU A 70 -11.97 -29.93 -18.39
CA LEU A 70 -10.92 -30.38 -19.31
C LEU A 70 -10.25 -31.66 -18.83
N ASN A 71 -10.02 -31.78 -17.53
CA ASN A 71 -9.28 -32.89 -16.94
C ASN A 71 -10.19 -33.99 -16.38
N GLN A 72 -11.51 -33.94 -16.63
CA GLN A 72 -12.50 -34.95 -16.21
C GLN A 72 -12.40 -35.33 -14.72
N ALA A 73 -12.13 -34.35 -13.86
CA ALA A 73 -11.90 -34.55 -12.42
C ALA A 73 -10.79 -35.56 -12.06
N ALA A 74 -9.74 -35.68 -12.89
CA ALA A 74 -8.57 -36.49 -12.57
C ALA A 74 -8.03 -36.15 -11.17
N THR A 75 -7.75 -37.20 -10.39
CA THR A 75 -7.36 -37.11 -8.97
C THR A 75 -5.94 -36.60 -8.77
N SER A 76 -5.09 -36.65 -9.80
CA SER A 76 -3.72 -36.13 -9.76
C SER A 76 -3.38 -35.49 -11.10
N LEU A 77 -3.07 -34.19 -11.05
CA LEU A 77 -2.65 -33.39 -12.19
C LEU A 77 -1.21 -32.95 -12.01
N HIS A 78 -0.41 -33.04 -13.06
CA HIS A 78 0.95 -32.50 -13.10
C HIS A 78 1.10 -31.39 -14.14
N ILE A 79 2.14 -30.59 -13.98
CA ILE A 79 2.52 -29.60 -14.99
C ILE A 79 2.97 -30.36 -16.25
N PRO A 80 2.33 -30.16 -17.41
CA PRO A 80 2.66 -30.90 -18.63
C PRO A 80 4.13 -30.73 -19.01
N SER A 81 4.78 -31.84 -19.35
CA SER A 81 6.10 -31.85 -19.99
C SER A 81 6.02 -31.32 -21.43
N SER A 82 7.16 -30.96 -22.03
CA SER A 82 7.20 -30.45 -23.41
C SER A 82 6.58 -31.42 -24.42
N ASP A 83 6.80 -32.72 -24.26
CA ASP A 83 6.23 -33.75 -25.14
C ASP A 83 4.71 -33.86 -24.99
N GLU A 84 4.20 -33.77 -23.75
CA GLU A 84 2.76 -33.76 -23.46
C GLU A 84 2.10 -32.49 -24.01
N VAL A 85 2.76 -31.34 -23.91
CA VAL A 85 2.31 -30.09 -24.53
C VAL A 85 2.18 -30.26 -26.03
N ILE A 86 3.20 -30.80 -26.70
CA ILE A 86 3.19 -31.00 -28.16
C ILE A 86 2.08 -31.99 -28.56
N ALA A 87 1.94 -33.10 -27.84
CA ALA A 87 0.94 -34.12 -28.12
C ALA A 87 -0.49 -33.58 -27.97
N GLU A 88 -0.80 -32.95 -26.83
CA GLU A 88 -2.12 -32.37 -26.58
C GLU A 88 -2.41 -31.17 -27.49
N PHE A 89 -1.41 -30.33 -27.75
CA PHE A 89 -1.56 -29.22 -28.69
C PHE A 89 -1.93 -29.72 -30.08
N SER A 90 -1.19 -30.70 -30.61
CA SER A 90 -1.46 -31.28 -31.94
C SER A 90 -2.80 -32.01 -32.02
N ARG A 91 -3.32 -32.50 -30.89
CA ARG A 91 -4.65 -33.14 -30.82
C ARG A 91 -5.80 -32.13 -30.88
N VAL A 92 -5.61 -30.93 -30.35
CA VAL A 92 -6.70 -29.96 -30.13
C VAL A 92 -6.64 -28.77 -31.09
N PHE A 93 -5.44 -28.36 -31.50
CA PHE A 93 -5.21 -27.11 -32.21
C PHE A 93 -4.53 -27.30 -33.57
N ARG A 94 -4.77 -26.35 -34.46
CA ARG A 94 -3.96 -26.10 -35.66
C ARG A 94 -3.41 -24.67 -35.66
N ARG A 95 -2.18 -24.50 -36.15
CA ARG A 95 -1.46 -23.22 -36.22
C ARG A 95 -1.75 -22.45 -37.51
N SER A 96 -3.04 -22.35 -37.86
CA SER A 96 -3.48 -21.68 -39.07
C SER A 96 -4.92 -21.20 -38.92
N GLY A 97 -5.18 -19.98 -39.36
CA GLY A 97 -6.50 -19.36 -39.33
C GLY A 97 -6.83 -18.70 -37.99
N THR A 98 -8.01 -18.10 -37.92
CA THR A 98 -8.52 -17.38 -36.75
C THR A 98 -9.87 -17.95 -36.36
N PHE A 99 -10.09 -18.20 -35.08
CA PHE A 99 -11.35 -18.72 -34.57
C PHE A 99 -12.03 -17.71 -33.64
N TYR A 100 -13.31 -17.47 -33.89
CA TYR A 100 -14.20 -16.68 -33.04
C TYR A 100 -13.58 -15.34 -32.60
N ASN A 101 -13.57 -15.05 -31.29
CA ASN A 101 -13.04 -13.81 -30.71
C ASN A 101 -11.58 -13.92 -30.25
N TRP A 102 -10.85 -15.00 -30.58
CA TRP A 102 -9.46 -15.18 -30.13
C TRP A 102 -8.51 -14.05 -30.58
N PRO A 103 -8.64 -13.48 -31.80
CA PRO A 103 -7.85 -12.32 -32.20
C PRO A 103 -8.07 -11.10 -31.31
N ALA A 104 -9.29 -10.91 -30.79
CA ALA A 104 -9.61 -9.77 -29.92
C ALA A 104 -8.95 -9.87 -28.54
N ILE A 105 -8.57 -11.08 -28.12
CA ILE A 105 -7.73 -11.29 -26.94
C ILE A 105 -6.22 -11.34 -27.27
N GLY A 106 -5.82 -11.22 -28.53
CA GLY A 106 -4.42 -11.25 -28.96
C GLY A 106 -3.87 -12.65 -29.26
N ILE A 107 -4.74 -13.66 -29.37
CA ILE A 107 -4.35 -15.01 -29.82
C ILE A 107 -4.60 -15.09 -31.33
N LEU A 108 -3.51 -14.95 -32.09
CA LEU A 108 -3.49 -15.01 -33.55
C LEU A 108 -3.05 -16.39 -34.05
N ASP A 109 -3.42 -16.71 -35.28
CA ASP A 109 -2.98 -17.92 -36.02
C ASP A 109 -3.24 -19.24 -35.28
N LEU A 110 -4.30 -19.28 -34.49
CA LEU A 110 -4.75 -20.45 -33.74
C LEU A 110 -6.22 -20.71 -34.04
N SER A 111 -6.54 -21.96 -34.34
CA SER A 111 -7.92 -22.42 -34.41
C SER A 111 -8.03 -23.88 -33.94
N PRO A 112 -9.23 -24.36 -33.59
CA PRO A 112 -9.43 -25.77 -33.28
C PRO A 112 -9.05 -26.67 -34.47
N LEU A 113 -8.55 -27.88 -34.18
CA LEU A 113 -8.22 -28.86 -35.21
C LEU A 113 -9.45 -29.28 -36.03
N GLY A 114 -10.63 -29.33 -35.39
CA GLY A 114 -11.91 -29.62 -36.01
C GLY A 114 -13.07 -29.48 -35.02
N MET A 115 -14.31 -29.72 -35.48
CA MET A 115 -15.54 -29.52 -34.68
C MET A 115 -15.54 -30.30 -33.36
N MET A 116 -14.96 -31.50 -33.33
CA MET A 116 -14.89 -32.32 -32.10
C MET A 116 -13.91 -31.77 -31.04
N ALA A 117 -12.94 -30.96 -31.46
CA ALA A 117 -11.95 -30.36 -30.57
C ALA A 117 -12.33 -28.92 -30.15
N GLU A 118 -13.37 -28.33 -30.74
CA GLU A 118 -13.74 -26.93 -30.56
C GLU A 118 -14.00 -26.56 -29.10
N LYS A 119 -14.82 -27.35 -28.40
CA LYS A 119 -15.15 -27.10 -26.99
C LYS A 119 -13.90 -27.11 -26.11
N ASP A 120 -13.05 -28.11 -26.28
CA ASP A 120 -11.80 -28.24 -25.53
C ASP A 120 -10.84 -27.09 -25.86
N ALA A 121 -10.72 -26.74 -27.14
CA ALA A 121 -9.89 -25.65 -27.60
C ALA A 121 -10.34 -24.30 -27.02
N MET A 122 -11.65 -24.03 -26.99
CA MET A 122 -12.22 -22.83 -26.37
C MET A 122 -11.90 -22.76 -24.87
N LEU A 123 -12.06 -23.86 -24.15
CA LEU A 123 -11.77 -23.93 -22.71
C LEU A 123 -10.27 -23.76 -22.43
N MET A 124 -9.39 -24.37 -23.24
CA MET A 124 -7.95 -24.24 -23.10
C MET A 124 -7.47 -22.80 -23.40
N VAL A 125 -8.06 -22.15 -24.40
CA VAL A 125 -7.80 -20.73 -24.71
C VAL A 125 -8.31 -19.82 -23.59
N GLU A 126 -9.52 -20.07 -23.06
CA GLU A 126 -10.06 -19.31 -21.94
C GLU A 126 -9.18 -19.47 -20.69
N ALA A 127 -8.71 -20.69 -20.39
CA ALA A 127 -7.78 -20.92 -19.28
C ALA A 127 -6.45 -20.17 -19.47
N CYS A 128 -5.92 -20.12 -20.68
CA CYS A 128 -4.73 -19.34 -21.03
C CYS A 128 -4.98 -17.84 -20.78
N HIS A 129 -6.10 -17.31 -21.25
CA HIS A 129 -6.49 -15.91 -21.04
C HIS A 129 -6.66 -15.57 -19.56
N ILE A 130 -7.32 -16.44 -18.80
CA ILE A 130 -7.49 -16.26 -17.36
C ILE A 130 -6.14 -16.23 -16.63
N ARG A 131 -5.21 -17.13 -16.95
CA ARG A 131 -3.86 -17.09 -16.34
C ARG A 131 -3.10 -15.81 -16.70
N GLY A 132 -3.18 -15.37 -17.96
CA GLY A 132 -2.62 -14.09 -18.38
C GLY A 132 -3.21 -12.91 -17.59
N TYR A 133 -4.53 -12.92 -17.38
CA TYR A 133 -5.22 -11.91 -16.58
C TYR A 133 -4.85 -11.97 -15.09
N LEU A 134 -4.72 -13.16 -14.50
CA LEU A 134 -4.26 -13.30 -13.11
C LEU A 134 -2.84 -12.78 -12.94
N ARG A 135 -1.94 -13.08 -13.89
CA ARG A 135 -0.58 -12.53 -13.90
C ARG A 135 -0.58 -10.99 -14.00
N LYS A 136 -1.47 -10.42 -14.81
CA LYS A 136 -1.70 -8.97 -14.88
C LYS A 136 -2.11 -8.38 -13.53
N LEU A 137 -3.05 -9.03 -12.83
CA LEU A 137 -3.51 -8.57 -11.52
C LEU A 137 -2.41 -8.65 -10.46
N GLU A 138 -1.62 -9.73 -10.47
CA GLU A 138 -0.46 -9.87 -9.58
C GLU A 138 0.59 -8.77 -9.85
N ALA A 139 0.86 -8.48 -11.11
CA ALA A 139 1.77 -7.42 -11.53
C ALA A 139 1.26 -6.02 -11.16
N ALA A 140 -0.05 -5.80 -11.18
CA ALA A 140 -0.66 -4.56 -10.72
C ALA A 140 -0.53 -4.41 -9.20
N ALA A 141 -0.88 -5.45 -8.44
CA ALA A 141 -0.80 -5.45 -6.98
C ALA A 141 0.63 -5.19 -6.47
N LYS A 142 1.64 -5.81 -7.09
CA LYS A 142 3.06 -5.57 -6.74
C LYS A 142 3.46 -4.10 -6.94
N ARG A 143 3.07 -3.50 -8.06
CA ARG A 143 3.38 -2.09 -8.35
C ARG A 143 2.65 -1.13 -7.41
N ASP A 144 1.41 -1.42 -7.05
CA ASP A 144 0.66 -0.61 -6.10
C ASP A 144 1.30 -0.66 -4.71
N GLU A 145 1.80 -1.83 -4.29
CA GLU A 145 2.54 -2.00 -3.05
C GLU A 145 3.87 -1.20 -3.06
N GLU A 146 4.64 -1.29 -4.14
CA GLU A 146 5.87 -0.51 -4.35
C GLU A 146 5.58 1.00 -4.33
N SER A 147 4.58 1.43 -5.09
CA SER A 147 4.17 2.85 -5.15
C SER A 147 3.65 3.36 -3.81
N ALA A 148 3.01 2.51 -3.00
CA ALA A 148 2.59 2.89 -1.64
C ALA A 148 3.79 3.04 -0.69
N LYS A 149 4.81 2.17 -0.81
CA LYS A 149 6.07 2.29 -0.05
C LYS A 149 6.81 3.58 -0.42
N GLU A 150 6.93 3.88 -1.71
CA GLU A 150 7.58 5.09 -2.20
C GLU A 150 6.87 6.36 -1.71
N ARG A 151 5.52 6.41 -1.77
CA ARG A 151 4.73 7.54 -1.25
C ARG A 151 5.00 7.77 0.24
N LYS A 152 4.94 6.71 1.06
CA LYS A 152 5.23 6.82 2.50
C LYS A 152 6.65 7.33 2.76
N GLN A 153 7.64 6.85 2.01
CA GLN A 153 9.02 7.32 2.16
C GLN A 153 9.17 8.79 1.74
N SER A 154 8.52 9.20 0.65
CA SER A 154 8.51 10.58 0.18
C SER A 154 7.86 11.53 1.19
N GLU A 155 6.72 11.15 1.76
CA GLU A 155 6.02 11.91 2.80
C GLU A 155 6.90 12.06 4.06
N ALA A 156 7.53 10.98 4.52
CA ALA A 156 8.44 11.03 5.67
C ALA A 156 9.66 11.93 5.42
N ARG A 157 10.26 11.87 4.21
CA ARG A 157 11.36 12.76 3.83
C ARG A 157 10.93 14.22 3.83
N ARG A 158 9.76 14.52 3.27
CA ARG A 158 9.22 15.88 3.24
C ARG A 158 8.99 16.43 4.65
N ALA A 159 8.39 15.63 5.54
CA ALA A 159 8.16 16.02 6.93
C ALA A 159 9.47 16.28 7.69
N LEU A 160 10.50 15.44 7.48
CA LEU A 160 11.82 15.64 8.09
C LEU A 160 12.51 16.91 7.55
N GLU A 161 12.40 17.17 6.26
CA GLU A 161 12.99 18.37 5.66
C GLU A 161 12.30 19.64 6.18
N GLU A 162 10.97 19.65 6.22
CA GLU A 162 10.17 20.75 6.77
C GLU A 162 10.51 21.03 8.23
N TYR A 163 10.70 19.98 9.05
CA TYR A 163 11.17 20.13 10.42
C TYR A 163 12.55 20.78 10.47
N ARG A 164 13.51 20.27 9.68
CA ARG A 164 14.90 20.75 9.66
C ARG A 164 15.02 22.19 9.19
N SER A 165 14.21 22.61 8.22
CA SER A 165 14.25 23.98 7.70
C SER A 165 13.56 24.98 8.62
N THR A 166 12.51 24.56 9.33
CA THR A 166 11.58 25.49 10.00
C THR A 166 11.86 25.63 11.48
N VAL A 167 12.12 24.52 12.18
CA VAL A 167 12.28 24.52 13.64
C VAL A 167 13.44 25.39 14.13
N PRO A 168 14.63 25.40 13.49
CA PRO A 168 15.71 26.29 13.92
C PRO A 168 15.31 27.77 13.90
N SER A 169 14.62 28.22 12.84
CA SER A 169 14.12 29.59 12.72
C SER A 169 13.14 29.93 13.84
N TYR A 170 12.19 29.04 14.14
CA TYR A 170 11.26 29.23 15.25
C TYR A 170 11.95 29.27 16.61
N VAL A 171 12.98 28.45 16.83
CA VAL A 171 13.76 28.47 18.07
C VAL A 171 14.51 29.80 18.22
N GLU A 172 15.11 30.30 17.15
CA GLU A 172 15.78 31.61 17.16
C GLU A 172 14.79 32.74 17.44
N GLU A 173 13.64 32.76 16.76
CA GLU A 173 12.58 33.75 17.01
C GLU A 173 12.07 33.71 18.44
N LEU A 174 11.81 32.51 18.98
CA LEU A 174 11.38 32.33 20.37
C LEU A 174 12.42 32.85 21.37
N SER A 175 13.72 32.65 21.11
CA SER A 175 14.77 33.21 21.96
C SER A 175 14.80 34.74 21.91
N GLY A 176 14.65 35.34 20.73
CA GLY A 176 14.60 36.79 20.57
C GLY A 176 13.40 37.42 21.26
N LEU A 177 12.24 36.76 21.20
CA LEU A 177 11.04 37.17 21.91
C LEU A 177 11.20 37.06 23.43
N ALA A 178 11.82 35.99 23.93
CA ALA A 178 12.09 35.83 25.36
C ALA A 178 12.98 36.98 25.91
N ASP A 179 14.02 37.36 25.16
CA ASP A 179 14.87 38.49 25.54
C ASP A 179 14.12 39.83 25.51
N ALA A 180 13.23 40.02 24.54
CA ALA A 180 12.39 41.21 24.46
C ALA A 180 11.41 41.32 25.64
N VAL A 181 10.82 40.19 26.05
CA VAL A 181 9.95 40.11 27.24
C VAL A 181 10.74 40.44 28.50
N ALA A 182 11.95 39.89 28.67
CA ALA A 182 12.80 40.19 29.82
C ALA A 182 13.12 41.69 29.93
N ARG A 183 13.51 42.33 28.82
CA ARG A 183 13.75 43.79 28.78
C ARG A 183 12.49 44.59 29.08
N HIS A 184 11.33 44.14 28.61
CA HIS A 184 10.07 44.82 28.91
C HIS A 184 9.72 44.76 30.39
N GLN A 185 9.89 43.60 31.02
CA GLN A 185 9.63 43.41 32.44
C GLN A 185 10.52 44.31 33.31
N GLN A 186 11.82 44.36 33.00
CA GLN A 186 12.76 45.24 33.70
C GLN A 186 12.30 46.71 33.66
N ARG A 187 11.92 47.22 32.48
CA ARG A 187 11.40 48.58 32.35
C ARG A 187 10.15 48.84 33.20
N LEU A 188 9.22 47.90 33.25
CA LEU A 188 8.02 48.04 34.08
C LEU A 188 8.36 48.09 35.58
N ASP A 189 9.35 47.32 36.01
CA ASP A 189 9.78 47.30 37.41
C ASP A 189 10.57 48.56 37.78
N ASP A 190 11.41 49.08 36.86
CA ASP A 190 12.07 50.38 37.01
C ASP A 190 11.05 51.53 37.10
N GLU A 191 10.02 51.54 36.25
CA GLU A 191 8.94 52.54 36.27
C GLU A 191 8.19 52.51 37.62
N LYS A 192 7.86 51.33 38.14
CA LYS A 192 7.26 51.17 39.47
C LYS A 192 8.17 51.68 40.58
N ALA A 193 9.47 51.39 40.50
CA ALA A 193 10.45 51.82 41.49
C ALA A 193 10.59 53.35 41.53
N VAL A 194 10.61 54.01 40.37
CA VAL A 194 10.64 55.48 40.27
C VAL A 194 9.39 56.09 40.90
N GLN A 195 8.20 55.61 40.53
CA GLN A 195 6.94 56.11 41.11
C GLN A 195 6.89 55.90 42.62
N ARG A 196 7.32 54.73 43.11
CA ARG A 196 7.35 54.43 44.54
C ARG A 196 8.31 55.34 45.30
N THR A 197 9.47 55.61 44.73
CA THR A 197 10.46 56.51 45.33
C THR A 197 9.92 57.93 45.46
N GLN A 198 9.25 58.44 44.42
CA GLN A 198 8.62 59.76 44.45
C GLN A 198 7.53 59.84 45.53
N MET A 199 6.65 58.83 45.62
CA MET A 199 5.63 58.77 46.67
C MET A 199 6.22 58.75 48.08
N LEU A 200 7.29 57.98 48.29
CA LEU A 200 7.94 57.90 49.61
C LEU A 200 8.62 59.21 50.00
N ARG A 201 9.32 59.87 49.06
CA ARG A 201 9.93 61.19 49.30
C ARG A 201 8.87 62.24 49.66
N GLN A 202 7.80 62.35 48.87
CA GLN A 202 6.70 63.28 49.15
C GLN A 202 6.04 63.01 50.51
N HIS A 203 5.83 61.74 50.86
CA HIS A 203 5.27 61.39 52.15
C HIS A 203 6.20 61.76 53.31
N ALA A 204 7.50 61.49 53.18
CA ALA A 204 8.48 61.84 54.19
C ALA A 204 8.63 63.37 54.38
N GLU A 205 8.62 64.14 53.28
CA GLU A 205 8.60 65.61 53.32
C GLU A 205 7.34 66.16 54.01
N THR A 206 6.18 65.54 53.75
CA THR A 206 4.91 65.90 54.40
C THR A 206 4.99 65.62 55.91
N LEU A 207 5.45 64.43 56.29
CA LEU A 207 5.63 64.06 57.70
C LEU A 207 6.62 64.98 58.41
N HIS A 208 7.74 65.31 57.77
CA HIS A 208 8.72 66.25 58.30
C HIS A 208 8.09 67.63 58.51
N SER A 209 7.37 68.15 57.51
CA SER A 209 6.67 69.44 57.62
C SER A 209 5.66 69.46 58.77
N SER A 210 4.88 68.39 58.94
CA SER A 210 3.96 68.24 60.07
C SER A 210 4.70 68.17 61.42
N ALA A 211 5.83 67.45 61.48
CA ALA A 211 6.64 67.34 62.69
C ALA A 211 7.27 68.67 63.08
N VAL A 212 7.76 69.46 62.12
CA VAL A 212 8.29 70.82 62.34
C VAL A 212 7.21 71.74 62.93
N GLN A 213 6.01 71.74 62.36
CA GLN A 213 4.87 72.54 62.88
C GLN A 213 4.48 72.13 64.31
N ALA A 214 4.45 70.82 64.59
CA ALA A 214 4.17 70.31 65.92
C ALA A 214 5.26 70.72 66.93
N ALA A 215 6.54 70.61 66.55
CA ALA A 215 7.67 71.04 67.39
C ALA A 215 7.57 72.53 67.75
N HIS A 216 7.28 73.39 66.77
CA HIS A 216 7.05 74.82 67.03
C HIS A 216 5.88 75.08 67.99
N THR A 217 4.77 74.37 67.83
CA THR A 217 3.59 74.53 68.70
C THR A 217 3.88 74.12 70.15
N LEU A 218 4.71 73.08 70.33
CA LEU A 218 5.09 72.55 71.63
C LEU A 218 6.30 73.25 72.26
N GLY A 219 6.97 74.16 71.55
CA GLY A 219 8.20 74.84 72.00
C GLY A 219 9.42 73.91 72.04
N LEU A 220 9.44 72.85 71.23
CA LEU A 220 10.53 71.89 71.13
C LEU A 220 11.46 72.22 69.93
N SER A 221 12.67 71.65 69.95
CA SER A 221 13.59 71.74 68.82
C SER A 221 13.03 71.04 67.57
N VAL A 222 13.21 71.67 66.41
CA VAL A 222 12.77 71.14 65.11
C VAL A 222 13.62 69.92 64.72
N PRO A 223 13.02 68.82 64.26
CA PRO A 223 13.78 67.66 63.78
C PRO A 223 14.56 68.01 62.50
N GLU A 224 15.67 67.32 62.23
CA GLU A 224 16.43 67.50 60.99
C GLU A 224 15.64 67.05 59.76
N ALA A 225 15.90 67.71 58.63
CA ALA A 225 15.31 67.33 57.36
C ALA A 225 15.89 65.99 56.89
N PRO A 226 15.08 65.10 56.32
CA PRO A 226 15.57 63.82 55.85
C PRO A 226 16.42 63.96 54.58
N GLU A 227 17.54 63.25 54.51
CA GLU A 227 18.47 63.24 53.37
C GLU A 227 18.13 62.08 52.40
N PHE A 228 17.91 62.38 51.11
CA PHE A 228 17.59 61.37 50.07
C PHE A 228 18.24 61.66 48.72
#